data_AF-A0A1L7SMX2-F1
#
_entry.id   AF-A0A1L7SMX2-F1
#
_cell.length_a   1.000
_cell.length_b   1.000
_cell.length_c   1.000
_cell.angle_alpha   90.00
_cell.angle_beta   90.00
_cell.angle_gamma   90.00
#
_symmetry.space_group_name_H-M   'P 1'
#
loop_
_entity.id
_entity.type
_entity.pdbx_description
1 polymer ?
#
loop_
_entity_poly.entity_id
_entity_poly.type
_entity_poly.pdbx_seq_one_letter_code
_entity_poly.pdbx_strand_id
1 'polypeptide(L)'
;MTRSLDEDSESDLVDGSGVIVLTPSNSSEPSSKHGTLMDQWNDYFKKGTLQDFQRLCVDLGLPNDLPSKTKCRDALKSINVNIKQFLQCENRPDDVKLFKNRKELIVWTRKRKAFFPRHQLPKGSPLRTLLKHIFN
;
A
#
# COMPACT_ATOMS: atom_id res chain seq x y z
N MET A 1 -3.69 -53.96 -16.64
CA MET A 1 -3.17 -52.99 -15.66
C MET A 1 -4.31 -52.61 -14.71
N THR A 2 -4.12 -52.89 -13.41
CA THR A 2 -4.54 -52.11 -12.21
C THR A 2 -5.64 -51.05 -12.36
N ARG A 3 -6.64 -50.82 -11.49
CA ARG A 3 -7.07 -51.27 -10.15
C ARG A 3 -8.37 -50.45 -9.89
N SER A 4 -9.54 -51.05 -9.65
CA SER A 4 -10.30 -51.10 -8.37
C SER A 4 -10.34 -49.79 -7.56
N LEU A 5 -11.37 -49.38 -6.82
CA LEU A 5 -12.75 -49.78 -6.50
C LEU A 5 -13.28 -48.56 -5.70
N ASP A 6 -14.55 -48.23 -5.90
CA ASP A 6 -15.61 -47.89 -4.93
C ASP A 6 -15.27 -47.74 -3.43
N GLU A 7 -16.08 -46.89 -2.77
CA GLU A 7 -16.66 -46.98 -1.41
C GLU A 7 -16.57 -45.71 -0.56
N ASP A 8 -17.76 -45.23 -0.24
CA ASP A 8 -18.17 -44.39 0.88
C ASP A 8 -17.45 -44.69 2.21
N SER A 9 -17.22 -43.67 3.04
CA SER A 9 -17.73 -43.66 4.41
C SER A 9 -17.34 -42.40 5.16
N GLU A 10 -18.38 -41.74 5.63
CA GLU A 10 -18.44 -40.80 6.74
C GLU A 10 -17.77 -41.38 7.99
N SER A 11 -17.06 -40.54 8.74
CA SER A 11 -16.73 -40.81 10.14
C SER A 11 -16.58 -39.47 10.87
N ASP A 12 -17.61 -39.18 11.67
CA ASP A 12 -17.61 -38.15 12.69
C ASP A 12 -16.40 -38.28 13.63
N LEU A 13 -15.77 -37.15 13.96
CA LEU A 13 -15.02 -37.02 15.20
C LEU A 13 -15.59 -35.83 15.99
N VAL A 14 -16.38 -36.16 17.00
CA VAL A 14 -16.69 -35.30 18.13
C VAL A 14 -15.41 -35.02 18.90
N ASP A 15 -15.08 -33.74 19.13
CA ASP A 15 -14.35 -33.35 20.34
C ASP A 15 -15.17 -32.32 21.12
N GLY A 16 -15.49 -32.72 22.35
CA GLY A 16 -16.28 -31.97 23.31
C GLY A 16 -15.37 -31.10 24.15
N SER A 17 -15.25 -29.82 23.77
CA SER A 17 -15.01 -28.73 24.70
C SER A 17 -15.34 -27.42 24.01
N GLY A 18 -16.40 -26.76 24.47
CA GLY A 18 -16.86 -25.47 23.97
C GLY A 18 -15.88 -24.35 24.27
N VAL A 19 -14.82 -24.25 23.46
CA VAL A 19 -13.91 -23.11 23.44
C VAL A 19 -13.58 -22.76 22.00
N ILE A 20 -14.17 -21.66 21.54
CA ILE A 20 -13.82 -20.99 20.28
C ILE A 20 -12.38 -20.46 20.41
N VAL A 21 -11.39 -21.25 19.96
CA VAL A 21 -10.04 -20.75 19.74
C VAL A 21 -10.03 -20.07 18.38
N LEU A 22 -10.36 -18.78 18.38
CA LEU A 22 -10.03 -17.87 17.28
C LEU A 22 -8.50 -17.74 17.24
N THR A 23 -7.83 -18.58 16.45
CA THR A 23 -6.42 -18.37 16.12
C THR A 23 -6.28 -17.09 15.31
N PRO A 24 -5.31 -16.22 15.64
CA PRO A 24 -5.17 -14.91 15.00
C PRO A 24 -4.81 -15.05 13.53
N SER A 25 -5.48 -14.23 12.73
CA SER A 25 -5.25 -14.00 11.31
C SER A 25 -3.76 -13.93 10.97
N ASN A 26 -3.23 -15.02 10.41
CA ASN A 26 -2.12 -14.90 9.48
C ASN A 26 -2.73 -14.51 8.14
N SER A 27 -2.99 -13.22 7.97
CA SER A 27 -3.50 -12.64 6.73
C SER A 27 -2.54 -12.98 5.62
N SER A 28 -2.92 -14.00 4.86
CA SER A 28 -2.70 -14.24 3.45
C SER A 28 -1.85 -13.17 2.77
N GLU A 29 -0.56 -13.43 2.64
CA GLU A 29 0.25 -12.77 1.61
C GLU A 29 -0.35 -13.13 0.24
N PRO A 30 -0.73 -12.17 -0.62
CA PRO A 30 -0.89 -12.46 -2.02
C PRO A 30 0.51 -12.59 -2.62
N SER A 31 1.00 -13.82 -2.69
CA SER A 31 2.10 -14.21 -3.58
C SER A 31 1.74 -13.81 -5.01
N SER A 32 2.28 -12.69 -5.49
CA SER A 32 2.14 -12.27 -6.90
C SER A 32 3.27 -11.31 -7.26
N LYS A 33 4.35 -11.86 -7.84
CA LYS A 33 5.41 -11.18 -8.60
C LYS A 33 5.78 -9.80 -8.03
N HIS A 34 6.71 -9.74 -7.07
CA HIS A 34 7.20 -8.46 -6.57
C HIS A 34 8.00 -7.71 -7.66
N GLY A 35 7.28 -7.00 -8.55
CA GLY A 35 7.84 -5.87 -9.25
C GLY A 35 8.43 -4.89 -8.24
N THR A 36 9.42 -4.13 -8.67
CA THR A 36 10.07 -3.13 -7.83
C THR A 36 9.01 -2.15 -7.27
N LEU A 37 9.32 -1.44 -6.18
CA LEU A 37 8.44 -0.38 -5.67
C LEU A 37 8.11 0.68 -6.74
N MET A 38 9.02 0.83 -7.71
CA MET A 38 8.82 1.70 -8.86
C MET A 38 7.78 1.12 -9.83
N ASP A 39 7.78 -0.19 -10.06
CA ASP A 39 6.79 -0.85 -10.92
C ASP A 39 5.38 -0.76 -10.32
N GLN A 40 5.24 -1.00 -9.01
CA GLN A 40 3.96 -0.82 -8.31
C GLN A 40 3.47 0.61 -8.39
N TRP A 41 4.39 1.58 -8.27
CA TRP A 41 4.03 2.97 -8.46
C TRP A 41 3.62 3.28 -9.90
N ASN A 42 4.36 2.77 -10.88
CA ASN A 42 4.07 3.02 -12.29
C ASN A 42 2.72 2.41 -12.70
N ASP A 43 2.40 1.23 -12.19
CA ASP A 43 1.10 0.58 -12.39
C ASP A 43 -0.05 1.39 -11.77
N TYR A 44 0.16 1.89 -10.55
CA TYR A 44 -0.79 2.79 -9.90
C TYR A 44 -0.91 4.11 -10.68
N PHE A 45 0.17 4.88 -10.81
CA PHE A 45 0.16 6.26 -11.29
C PHE A 45 0.02 6.40 -12.82
N LYS A 46 0.23 5.31 -13.55
CA LYS A 46 0.06 5.17 -15.00
C LYS A 46 0.77 6.28 -15.78
N LYS A 47 0.01 7.20 -16.38
CA LYS A 47 0.51 8.27 -17.27
C LYS A 47 0.78 9.60 -16.53
N GLY A 48 0.35 9.73 -15.26
CA GLY A 48 0.43 10.99 -14.54
C GLY A 48 -0.44 12.10 -15.13
N THR A 49 -1.66 11.74 -15.54
CA THR A 49 -2.70 12.68 -15.97
C THR A 49 -3.27 13.45 -14.78
N LEU A 50 -4.04 14.53 -15.03
CA LEU A 50 -4.69 15.28 -13.94
C LEU A 50 -5.55 14.36 -13.06
N GLN A 51 -6.26 13.43 -13.69
CA GLN A 51 -7.10 12.45 -13.00
C GLN A 51 -6.28 11.52 -12.08
N ASP A 52 -5.08 11.11 -12.49
CA ASP A 52 -4.18 10.30 -11.64
C ASP A 52 -3.71 11.11 -10.41
N PHE A 53 -3.44 12.41 -10.60
CA PHE A 53 -3.10 13.31 -9.50
C PHE A 53 -4.28 13.52 -8.55
N GLN A 54 -5.49 13.71 -9.07
CA GLN A 54 -6.71 13.87 -8.29
C GLN A 54 -7.02 12.61 -7.49
N ARG A 55 -6.93 11.42 -8.12
CA ARG A 55 -7.09 10.13 -7.42
C ARG A 55 -6.09 9.97 -6.29
N LEU A 56 -4.82 10.30 -6.53
CA LEU A 56 -3.79 10.30 -5.49
C LEU A 56 -4.11 11.27 -4.35
N CYS A 57 -4.73 12.42 -4.62
CA CYS A 57 -5.17 13.32 -3.56
C CYS A 57 -6.30 12.69 -2.75
N VAL A 58 -7.31 12.10 -3.40
CA VAL A 58 -8.43 11.43 -2.72
C VAL A 58 -7.96 10.25 -1.87
N ASP A 59 -7.08 9.38 -2.40
CA ASP A 59 -6.50 8.25 -1.67
C ASP A 59 -5.66 8.68 -0.45
N LEU A 60 -5.27 9.95 -0.38
CA LEU A 60 -4.53 10.56 0.72
C LEU A 60 -5.43 11.43 1.62
N GLY A 61 -6.75 11.39 1.42
CA GLY A 61 -7.72 12.16 2.20
C GLY A 61 -7.75 13.65 1.89
N LEU A 62 -7.23 14.06 0.72
CA LEU A 62 -7.27 15.45 0.23
C LEU A 62 -8.51 15.67 -0.65
N PRO A 63 -8.97 16.93 -0.79
CA PRO A 63 -10.13 17.25 -1.63
C PRO A 63 -9.89 16.91 -3.10
N ASN A 64 -10.93 16.40 -3.76
CA ASN A 64 -10.91 16.05 -5.19
C ASN A 64 -11.06 17.27 -6.12
N ASP A 65 -11.50 18.42 -5.60
CA ASP A 65 -11.68 19.68 -6.35
C ASP A 65 -10.35 20.42 -6.59
N LEU A 66 -9.35 19.71 -7.12
CA LEU A 66 -8.10 20.32 -7.52
C LEU A 66 -8.08 20.43 -9.05
N PRO A 67 -8.35 21.61 -9.63
CA PRO A 67 -8.53 21.76 -11.08
C PRO A 67 -7.23 21.68 -11.88
N SER A 68 -6.07 21.53 -11.22
CA SER A 68 -4.78 21.47 -11.92
C SER A 68 -3.75 20.58 -11.23
N LYS A 69 -2.81 20.05 -12.02
CA LYS A 69 -1.69 19.23 -11.51
C LYS A 69 -0.82 20.01 -10.54
N THR A 70 -0.68 21.32 -10.74
CA THR A 70 0.08 22.19 -9.85
C THR A 70 -0.59 22.28 -8.48
N LYS A 71 -1.91 22.51 -8.43
CA LYS A 71 -2.65 22.50 -7.17
C LYS A 71 -2.59 21.15 -6.45
N CYS A 72 -2.71 20.04 -7.19
CA CYS A 72 -2.49 18.70 -6.64
C CYS A 72 -1.11 18.58 -6.00
N ARG A 73 -0.05 18.95 -6.73
CA ARG A 73 1.33 18.93 -6.21
C ARG A 73 1.49 19.79 -4.96
N ASP A 74 0.88 20.97 -4.92
CA ASP A 74 0.97 21.85 -3.76
C ASP A 74 0.25 21.27 -2.54
N ALA A 75 -0.92 20.64 -2.73
CA ALA A 75 -1.58 19.89 -1.67
C ALA A 75 -0.71 18.72 -1.18
N LEU A 76 -0.06 17.98 -2.09
CA LEU A 76 0.85 16.89 -1.75
C LEU A 76 2.09 17.35 -0.96
N LYS A 77 2.52 18.62 -1.08
CA LYS A 77 3.62 19.17 -0.26
C LYS A 77 3.22 19.32 1.21
N SER A 78 1.93 19.50 1.51
CA SER A 78 1.46 19.67 2.89
C SER A 78 1.49 18.35 3.67
N ILE A 79 1.12 17.25 3.02
CA ILE A 79 1.03 15.93 3.65
C ILE A 79 2.40 15.26 3.82
N ASN A 80 2.58 14.50 4.89
CA ASN A 80 3.76 13.66 5.07
C ASN A 80 3.27 12.21 5.05
N VAL A 81 3.63 11.44 4.03
CA VAL A 81 3.22 10.04 3.90
C VAL A 81 4.41 9.21 3.42
N ASN A 82 4.49 7.96 3.85
CA ASN A 82 5.48 7.03 3.32
C ASN A 82 4.91 6.33 2.07
N ILE A 83 5.60 6.45 0.94
CA ILE A 83 5.10 5.93 -0.35
C ILE A 83 5.05 4.40 -0.35
N LYS A 84 6.03 3.72 0.25
CA LYS A 84 6.01 2.26 0.36
C LYS A 84 4.78 1.81 1.14
N GLN A 85 4.51 2.46 2.26
CA GLN A 85 3.30 2.18 3.04
C GLN A 85 2.03 2.42 2.21
N PHE A 86 1.94 3.57 1.55
CA PHE A 86 0.80 3.91 0.71
C PHE A 86 0.52 2.81 -0.33
N LEU A 87 1.55 2.33 -1.02
CA LEU A 87 1.43 1.25 -2.00
C LEU A 87 1.00 -0.09 -1.39
N GLN A 88 1.34 -0.35 -0.13
CA GLN A 88 0.96 -1.56 0.61
C GLN A 88 -0.45 -1.50 1.20
N CYS A 89 -1.07 -0.32 1.31
CA CYS A 89 -2.44 -0.18 1.80
C CYS A 89 -3.44 -0.57 0.70
N GLU A 90 -4.38 -1.45 1.06
CA GLU A 90 -5.50 -1.87 0.19
C GLU A 90 -6.70 -0.93 0.34
N ASN A 91 -7.11 -0.58 1.56
CA ASN A 91 -8.23 0.34 1.80
C ASN A 91 -7.72 1.76 2.00
N ARG A 92 -7.80 2.58 0.94
CA ARG A 92 -7.41 4.00 0.97
C ARG A 92 -8.67 4.86 0.97
N PRO A 93 -8.72 5.95 1.77
CA PRO A 93 -7.65 6.55 2.56
C PRO A 93 -7.46 6.00 3.99
N ASP A 94 -8.35 5.14 4.49
CA ASP A 94 -8.44 4.78 5.91
C ASP A 94 -7.19 4.07 6.48
N ASP A 95 -6.54 3.21 5.69
CA ASP A 95 -5.32 2.49 6.11
C ASP A 95 -4.05 3.32 5.95
N VAL A 96 -4.13 4.47 5.26
CA VAL A 96 -2.95 5.28 4.93
C VAL A 96 -2.55 6.13 6.15
N LYS A 97 -1.36 5.86 6.69
CA LYS A 97 -0.82 6.65 7.79
C LYS A 97 -0.21 7.95 7.27
N LEU A 98 -0.89 9.05 7.59
CA LEU A 98 -0.37 10.40 7.43
C LEU A 98 0.39 10.80 8.70
N PHE A 99 1.58 11.39 8.52
CA PHE A 99 2.42 11.88 9.60
C PHE A 99 2.21 13.37 9.79
N LYS A 100 2.18 13.82 11.06
CA LYS A 100 1.97 15.23 11.38
C LYS A 100 3.15 16.10 10.93
N ASN A 101 4.36 15.54 11.00
CA ASN A 101 5.57 16.25 10.63
C ASN A 101 6.60 15.34 9.94
N ARG A 102 7.59 16.00 9.31
CA ARG A 102 8.68 15.31 8.60
C ARG A 102 9.55 14.44 9.52
N LYS A 103 9.77 14.83 10.78
CA LYS A 103 10.61 14.05 11.72
C LYS A 103 9.97 12.69 12.00
N GLU A 104 8.66 12.67 12.24
CA GLU A 104 7.88 11.45 12.49
C GLU A 104 7.93 10.51 11.27
N LEU A 105 7.76 11.07 10.05
CA LEU A 105 7.93 10.32 8.80
C LEU A 105 9.33 9.69 8.71
N ILE A 106 10.40 10.44 9.01
CA ILE A 106 11.78 9.94 8.96
C ILE A 106 12.00 8.82 9.98
N VAL A 107 11.59 9.03 11.24
CA VAL A 107 11.76 8.04 12.32
C VAL A 107 11.04 6.74 11.98
N TRP A 108 9.77 6.84 11.54
CA TRP A 108 8.98 5.68 11.13
C TRP A 108 9.62 4.96 9.94
N THR A 109 10.06 5.71 8.93
CA THR A 109 10.70 5.16 7.72
C THR A 109 11.97 4.41 8.06
N ARG A 110 12.83 4.98 8.92
CA ARG A 110 14.07 4.34 9.39
C ARG A 110 13.79 3.09 10.20
N LYS A 111 12.87 3.16 11.18
CA LYS A 111 12.50 2.02 12.04
C LYS A 111 12.02 0.81 11.23
N ARG A 112 11.27 1.05 10.15
CA ARG A 112 10.70 0.00 9.30
C ARG A 112 11.51 -0.31 8.03
N LYS A 113 12.67 0.35 7.84
CA LYS A 113 13.49 0.27 6.61
C LYS A 113 12.64 0.49 5.34
N ALA A 114 11.62 1.35 5.43
CA ALA A 114 10.61 1.56 4.39
C ALA A 114 11.03 2.63 3.38
N PHE A 115 12.24 2.49 2.83
CA PHE A 115 12.83 3.47 1.93
C PHE A 115 12.31 3.33 0.51
N PHE A 116 12.18 4.46 -0.18
CA PHE A 116 11.82 4.50 -1.60
C PHE A 116 13.04 4.91 -2.45
N PRO A 117 13.32 4.23 -3.58
CA PRO A 117 14.49 4.52 -4.42
C PRO A 117 14.34 5.87 -5.14
N ARG A 118 14.88 6.93 -4.54
CA ARG A 118 14.80 8.31 -5.04
C ARG A 118 15.50 8.53 -6.39
N HIS A 119 16.54 7.76 -6.69
CA HIS A 119 17.36 7.89 -7.90
C HIS A 119 16.65 7.39 -9.16
N GLN A 120 15.59 6.59 -9.02
CA GLN A 120 14.81 6.02 -10.12
C GLN A 120 13.62 6.90 -10.52
N LEU A 121 13.45 8.06 -9.87
CA LEU A 121 12.29 8.91 -10.11
C LEU A 121 12.45 9.73 -11.39
N PRO A 122 11.46 9.68 -12.31
CA PRO A 122 11.45 10.56 -13.46
C PRO A 122 11.29 12.02 -12.99
N LYS A 123 11.97 12.94 -13.69
CA LYS A 123 11.85 14.38 -13.45
C LYS A 123 10.38 14.80 -13.63
N GLY A 124 9.85 15.57 -12.69
CA GLY A 124 8.45 16.02 -12.70
C GLY A 124 7.44 15.04 -12.08
N SER A 125 7.88 13.87 -11.61
CA SER A 125 6.98 12.92 -10.91
C SER A 125 6.45 13.51 -9.59
N PRO A 126 5.15 13.28 -9.25
CA PRO A 126 4.63 13.61 -7.92
C PRO A 126 5.38 12.91 -6.80
N LEU A 127 5.97 11.74 -7.06
CA LEU A 127 6.84 11.05 -6.10
C LEU A 127 7.98 11.94 -5.61
N ARG A 128 8.52 12.78 -6.49
CA ARG A 128 9.59 13.72 -6.13
C ARG A 128 9.09 14.77 -5.15
N THR A 129 7.81 15.13 -5.25
CA THR A 129 7.15 16.11 -4.37
C THR A 129 6.76 15.47 -3.03
N LEU A 130 6.28 14.22 -3.07
CA LEU A 130 5.92 13.40 -1.91
C LEU A 130 7.13 12.93 -1.10
N LEU A 131 8.24 12.63 -1.78
CA LEU A 131 9.56 12.45 -1.14
C LEU A 131 10.06 13.80 -0.66
N LYS A 132 9.44 14.29 0.41
CA LYS A 132 10.04 15.26 1.32
C LYS A 132 11.42 14.74 1.66
N HIS A 133 12.43 15.61 1.74
CA HIS A 133 13.83 15.23 1.95
C HIS A 133 13.99 14.33 3.21
N ILE A 134 13.83 13.02 3.09
CA ILE A 134 13.98 12.07 4.22
C ILE A 134 15.46 11.99 4.61
N PHE A 135 16.33 12.32 3.66
CA PHE A 135 17.78 12.44 3.80
C PHE A 135 18.14 13.92 3.63
N ASN A 136 18.59 14.53 4.73
CA ASN A 136 19.40 15.74 4.72
C ASN A 136 20.76 15.34 5.29
#